data_AF-A0A0D8XAP0-F1
#
_entry.id   AF-A0A0D8XAP0-F1
#
_cell.length_a   1.000
_cell.length_b   1.000
_cell.length_c   1.000
_cell.angle_alpha   90.00
_cell.angle_beta   90.00
_cell.angle_gamma   90.00
#
_symmetry.space_group_name_H-M   'P 1'
#
loop_
_entity.id
_entity.type
_entity.pdbx_description
1 polymer ?
#
loop_
_entity_poly.entity_id
_entity_poly.type
_entity_poly.pdbx_seq_one_letter_code
_entity_poly.pdbx_strand_id
1 'polypeptide(L)'
;MPTQWRTIAPIVGRTAAQCLERYEHLLDEAQRKAEGLDDEATEAKRLKPGEIDPTPETKPARPDPIDMDDDELEMLSEARARLANTQGKKAKRKARERQLSEARRLASLQKRREMREAGLLVRRFKRLKRNAVDYSAEIPFEKP
;
A
#
# COMPACT_ATOMS: atom_id res chain seq x y z
N MET A 1 -2.99 -42.30 4.57
CA MET A 1 -3.02 -41.38 5.72
C MET A 1 -4.47 -40.92 5.93
N PRO A 2 -5.25 -41.55 6.83
CA PRO A 2 -6.63 -41.11 7.08
C PRO A 2 -6.65 -39.67 7.62
N THR A 3 -7.52 -38.82 7.06
CA THR A 3 -7.82 -37.44 7.50
C THR A 3 -6.63 -36.46 7.65
N GLN A 4 -5.45 -36.76 7.10
CA GLN A 4 -4.27 -35.88 7.17
C GLN A 4 -4.17 -34.91 5.98
N TRP A 5 -5.17 -34.04 5.82
CA TRP A 5 -5.27 -33.15 4.64
C TRP A 5 -4.11 -32.17 4.47
N ARG A 6 -3.51 -31.70 5.57
CA ARG A 6 -2.32 -30.82 5.51
C ARG A 6 -1.08 -31.52 4.94
N THR A 7 -0.99 -32.84 5.12
CA THR A 7 0.11 -33.66 4.59
C THR A 7 -0.15 -34.05 3.13
N ILE A 8 -1.41 -34.32 2.80
CA ILE A 8 -1.83 -34.75 1.45
C ILE A 8 -1.82 -33.57 0.46
N ALA A 9 -2.25 -32.38 0.90
CA ALA A 9 -2.41 -31.20 0.04
C ALA A 9 -1.16 -30.82 -0.78
N PRO A 10 0.05 -30.72 -0.19
CA PRO A 10 1.27 -30.44 -0.95
C PRO A 10 1.62 -31.53 -1.98
N ILE A 11 1.25 -32.79 -1.74
CA ILE A 11 1.51 -33.92 -2.66
C ILE A 11 0.61 -33.79 -3.90
N VAL A 12 -0.65 -33.38 -3.71
CA VAL A 12 -1.66 -33.25 -4.78
C VAL A 12 -1.60 -31.87 -5.47
N GLY A 13 -0.98 -30.88 -4.85
CA GLY A 13 -0.84 -29.52 -5.41
C GLY A 13 -2.11 -28.66 -5.28
N ARG A 14 -2.93 -28.91 -4.26
CA ARG A 14 -4.15 -28.16 -3.93
C ARG A 14 -4.15 -27.75 -2.46
N THR A 15 -5.02 -26.85 -2.05
CA THR A 15 -5.14 -26.50 -0.62
C THR A 15 -5.76 -27.66 0.17
N ALA A 16 -5.49 -27.73 1.47
CA ALA A 16 -6.06 -28.77 2.32
C ALA A 16 -7.60 -28.73 2.34
N ALA A 17 -8.19 -27.54 2.30
CA ALA A 17 -9.63 -27.35 2.23
C ALA A 17 -10.21 -27.86 0.90
N GLN A 18 -9.60 -27.50 -0.24
CA GLN A 18 -10.00 -28.01 -1.56
C GLN A 18 -9.87 -29.53 -1.66
N CYS A 19 -8.82 -30.11 -1.07
CA CYS A 19 -8.65 -31.56 -1.05
C CYS A 19 -9.75 -32.25 -0.24
N LEU A 20 -10.08 -31.73 0.93
CA LEU A 20 -11.14 -32.25 1.79
C LEU A 20 -12.51 -32.14 1.09
N GLU A 21 -12.86 -30.96 0.59
CA GLU A 21 -14.14 -30.69 -0.11
C GLU A 21 -14.30 -31.62 -1.32
N ARG A 22 -13.25 -31.74 -2.15
CA ARG A 22 -13.29 -32.62 -3.32
C ARG A 22 -13.38 -34.10 -2.92
N TYR A 23 -12.71 -34.50 -1.85
CA TYR A 23 -12.79 -35.87 -1.35
C TYR A 23 -14.20 -36.22 -0.86
N GLU A 24 -14.83 -35.34 -0.08
CA GLU A 24 -16.21 -35.51 0.38
C GLU A 24 -17.19 -35.56 -0.79
N HIS A 25 -17.02 -34.68 -1.79
CA HIS A 25 -17.83 -34.70 -3.00
C HIS A 25 -17.74 -36.04 -3.75
N LEU A 26 -16.54 -36.59 -3.89
CA LEU A 26 -16.32 -37.89 -4.55
C LEU A 26 -16.92 -39.05 -3.75
N LEU A 27 -16.88 -39.00 -2.41
CA LEU A 27 -17.54 -39.99 -1.56
C LEU A 27 -19.06 -39.92 -1.70
N ASP A 28 -19.63 -38.72 -1.66
CA ASP A 28 -21.07 -38.51 -1.82
C ASP A 28 -21.53 -39.00 -3.21
N GLU A 29 -20.81 -38.68 -4.29
CA GLU A 29 -21.08 -39.19 -5.65
C GLU A 29 -21.05 -40.73 -5.73
N ALA A 30 -20.05 -41.37 -5.11
CA ALA A 30 -19.91 -42.82 -5.12
C ALA A 30 -21.04 -43.52 -4.34
N GLN A 31 -21.42 -42.97 -3.18
CA GLN A 31 -22.52 -43.50 -2.38
C GLN A 31 -23.86 -43.35 -3.10
N ARG A 32 -24.11 -42.18 -3.71
CA ARG A 32 -25.33 -41.93 -4.50
C ARG A 32 -25.47 -42.88 -5.68
N LYS A 33 -24.37 -43.15 -6.41
CA LYS A 33 -24.37 -44.11 -7.52
C LYS A 33 -24.67 -45.55 -7.05
N ALA A 34 -24.30 -45.90 -5.82
CA ALA A 34 -24.59 -47.21 -5.24
C ALA A 34 -26.06 -47.34 -4.77
N GLU A 35 -26.67 -46.25 -4.29
CA GLU A 35 -28.04 -46.24 -3.75
C GLU A 35 -29.11 -45.92 -4.81
N GLY A 36 -28.74 -45.41 -5.99
CA GLY A 36 -29.66 -45.16 -7.11
C GLY A 36 -30.61 -43.97 -6.91
N LEU A 37 -30.27 -43.01 -6.05
CA LEU A 37 -31.06 -41.80 -5.80
C LEU A 37 -30.70 -40.64 -6.75
N ASP A 38 -31.72 -40.06 -7.40
CA ASP A 38 -31.65 -38.89 -8.27
C ASP A 38 -31.22 -37.59 -7.55
N ASP A 39 -30.80 -36.59 -8.32
CA ASP A 39 -29.98 -35.39 -7.98
C ASP A 39 -30.55 -34.36 -7.00
N GLU A 40 -31.69 -34.57 -6.37
CA GLU A 40 -32.41 -33.49 -5.65
C GLU A 40 -32.02 -33.28 -4.17
N ALA A 41 -31.19 -34.13 -3.56
CA ALA A 41 -30.95 -34.11 -2.10
C ALA A 41 -29.56 -33.60 -1.65
N THR A 42 -28.86 -32.79 -2.45
CA THR A 42 -27.47 -32.38 -2.18
C THR A 42 -27.28 -31.31 -1.09
N GLU A 43 -28.34 -30.76 -0.51
CA GLU A 43 -28.24 -29.56 0.37
C GLU A 43 -28.17 -29.83 1.88
N ALA A 44 -28.01 -31.07 2.33
CA ALA A 44 -28.07 -31.41 3.76
C ALA A 44 -26.86 -30.97 4.62
N LYS A 45 -25.79 -30.42 4.01
CA LYS A 45 -24.54 -30.04 4.69
C LYS A 45 -24.30 -28.53 4.77
N ARG A 46 -25.33 -27.70 4.58
CA ARG A 46 -25.21 -26.25 4.81
C ARG A 46 -25.10 -25.98 6.31
N LEU A 47 -24.28 -25.01 6.70
CA LEU A 47 -24.25 -24.49 8.08
C LEU A 47 -25.66 -24.20 8.55
N LYS A 48 -25.94 -24.44 9.84
CA LYS A 48 -27.26 -24.10 10.38
C LYS A 48 -27.46 -22.58 10.32
N PRO A 49 -28.69 -22.10 10.06
CA PRO A 49 -28.98 -20.68 10.08
C PRO A 49 -28.52 -20.05 11.40
N GLY A 50 -27.60 -19.08 11.34
CA GLY A 50 -27.03 -18.37 12.49
C GLY A 50 -25.64 -18.83 12.95
N GLU A 51 -25.10 -19.92 12.42
CA GLU A 51 -23.71 -20.33 12.69
C GLU A 51 -22.73 -19.57 11.79
N ILE A 52 -21.64 -19.05 12.39
CA ILE A 52 -20.54 -18.41 11.65
C ILE A 52 -19.68 -19.50 11.02
N ASP A 53 -19.36 -19.33 9.74
CA ASP A 53 -18.44 -20.22 9.03
C ASP A 53 -17.05 -20.23 9.71
N PRO A 54 -16.55 -21.40 10.13
CA PRO A 54 -15.20 -21.52 10.70
C PRO A 54 -14.07 -21.17 9.73
N THR A 55 -14.30 -21.25 8.42
CA THR A 55 -13.28 -21.02 7.38
C THR A 55 -13.77 -20.10 6.27
N PRO A 56 -14.05 -18.80 6.55
CA PRO A 56 -14.53 -17.87 5.52
C PRO A 56 -13.48 -17.58 4.44
N GLU A 57 -12.19 -17.71 4.75
CA GLU A 57 -11.04 -17.52 3.86
C GLU A 57 -11.04 -18.48 2.65
N THR A 58 -11.73 -19.62 2.75
CA THR A 58 -11.77 -20.62 1.67
C THR A 58 -12.88 -20.34 0.66
N LYS A 59 -13.78 -19.41 0.97
CA LYS A 59 -14.90 -19.05 0.10
C LYS A 59 -14.50 -18.00 -0.93
N PRO A 60 -15.15 -17.97 -2.10
CA PRO A 60 -14.95 -16.89 -3.06
C PRO A 60 -15.37 -15.55 -2.47
N ALA A 61 -14.63 -14.50 -2.83
CA ALA A 61 -14.95 -13.13 -2.45
C ALA A 61 -16.32 -12.71 -3.01
N ARG A 62 -17.05 -11.90 -2.26
CA ARG A 62 -18.29 -11.30 -2.74
C ARG A 62 -17.96 -10.20 -3.76
N PRO A 63 -18.74 -10.04 -4.84
CA PRO A 63 -18.61 -8.90 -5.72
C PRO A 63 -18.90 -7.59 -5.00
N ASP A 64 -18.22 -6.52 -5.40
CA ASP A 64 -18.40 -5.19 -4.85
C ASP A 64 -19.83 -4.66 -5.14
N PRO A 65 -20.47 -3.97 -4.20
CA PRO A 65 -21.75 -3.32 -4.43
C PRO A 65 -21.61 -2.15 -5.41
N ILE A 66 -22.70 -1.78 -6.09
CA ILE A 66 -22.72 -0.62 -7.01
C ILE A 66 -22.49 0.68 -6.24
N ASP A 67 -23.10 0.79 -5.07
CA ASP A 67 -22.95 1.89 -4.14
C ASP A 67 -22.09 1.39 -2.96
N MET A 68 -20.79 1.65 -3.04
CA MET A 68 -19.86 1.35 -1.94
C MET A 68 -20.12 2.30 -0.78
N ASP A 69 -20.02 1.78 0.44
CA ASP A 69 -20.15 2.62 1.62
C ASP A 69 -18.91 3.52 1.82
N ASP A 70 -19.04 4.49 2.72
CA ASP A 70 -17.97 5.44 3.02
C ASP A 70 -16.71 4.73 3.56
N ASP A 71 -16.89 3.63 4.31
CA ASP A 71 -15.81 2.85 4.91
C ASP A 71 -14.94 2.15 3.84
N GLU A 72 -15.56 1.51 2.83
CA GLU A 72 -14.89 0.89 1.70
C GLU A 72 -14.15 1.92 0.83
N LEU A 73 -14.81 3.05 0.55
CA LEU A 73 -14.20 4.14 -0.21
C LEU A 73 -13.00 4.74 0.53
N GLU A 74 -13.10 4.96 1.83
CA GLU A 74 -12.01 5.44 2.67
C GLU A 74 -10.85 4.44 2.67
N MET A 75 -11.14 3.14 2.81
CA MET A 75 -10.15 2.06 2.77
C MET A 75 -9.36 2.04 1.45
N LEU A 76 -10.05 2.18 0.31
CA LEU A 76 -9.40 2.25 -1.00
C LEU A 76 -8.53 3.50 -1.14
N SER A 77 -9.01 4.64 -0.63
CA SER A 77 -8.25 5.89 -0.66
C SER A 77 -6.96 5.80 0.17
N GLU A 78 -7.03 5.15 1.35
CA GLU A 78 -5.88 4.93 2.22
C GLU A 78 -4.88 3.96 1.57
N ALA A 79 -5.38 2.85 1.01
CA ALA A 79 -4.55 1.86 0.33
C ALA A 79 -3.74 2.50 -0.80
N ARG A 80 -4.40 3.33 -1.64
CA ARG A 80 -3.73 4.11 -2.70
C ARG A 80 -2.66 5.04 -2.15
N ALA A 81 -2.97 5.78 -1.08
CA ALA A 81 -2.03 6.71 -0.45
C ALA A 81 -0.80 6.00 0.16
N ARG A 82 -1.00 4.83 0.77
CA ARG A 82 0.08 4.00 1.33
C ARG A 82 0.97 3.43 0.24
N LEU A 83 0.40 2.83 -0.80
CA LEU A 83 1.16 2.25 -1.92
C LEU A 83 1.98 3.29 -2.69
N ALA A 84 1.44 4.49 -2.91
CA ALA A 84 2.16 5.56 -3.60
C ALA A 84 3.32 6.15 -2.78
N ASN A 85 3.31 6.00 -1.46
CA ASN A 85 4.25 6.67 -0.58
C ASN A 85 5.50 5.82 -0.32
N THR A 86 6.61 6.21 -0.94
CA THR A 86 7.94 5.59 -0.74
C THR A 86 8.88 6.41 0.17
N GLN A 87 8.48 7.63 0.56
CA GLN A 87 9.36 8.58 1.23
C GLN A 87 9.20 8.56 2.75
N GLY A 88 10.33 8.39 3.45
CA GLY A 88 10.39 8.51 4.91
C GLY A 88 10.29 9.95 5.43
N LYS A 89 10.15 10.09 6.75
CA LYS A 89 9.97 11.39 7.46
C LYS A 89 11.05 12.42 7.12
N LYS A 90 12.32 12.00 7.05
CA LYS A 90 13.45 12.91 6.77
C LYS A 90 13.44 13.43 5.35
N ALA A 91 13.10 12.58 4.37
CA ALA A 91 12.99 12.99 2.97
C ALA A 91 11.87 14.02 2.80
N LYS A 92 10.68 13.74 3.34
CA LYS A 92 9.55 14.68 3.31
C LYS A 92 9.88 16.01 3.99
N ARG A 93 10.56 15.98 5.15
CA ARG A 93 11.00 17.21 5.84
C ARG A 93 11.99 18.01 5.00
N LYS A 94 13.01 17.36 4.43
CA LYS A 94 14.03 18.01 3.60
C LYS A 94 13.43 18.60 2.31
N ALA A 95 12.45 17.93 1.71
CA ALA A 95 11.71 18.45 0.56
C ALA A 95 10.94 19.74 0.90
N ARG A 96 10.23 19.78 2.04
CA ARG A 96 9.56 21.00 2.54
C ARG A 96 10.56 22.10 2.89
N GLU A 97 11.66 21.78 3.55
CA GLU A 97 12.73 22.74 3.86
C GLU A 97 13.33 23.36 2.60
N ARG A 98 13.52 22.56 1.54
CA ARG A 98 13.99 23.04 0.23
C ARG A 98 13.00 24.03 -0.37
N GLN A 99 11.72 23.70 -0.44
CA GLN A 99 10.67 24.59 -0.94
C GLN A 99 10.61 25.91 -0.14
N LEU A 100 10.67 25.83 1.19
CA LEU A 100 10.71 27.02 2.06
C LEU A 100 11.97 27.87 1.82
N SER A 101 13.13 27.23 1.58
CA SER A 101 14.37 27.94 1.28
C SER A 101 14.32 28.67 -0.05
N GLU A 102 13.69 28.07 -1.07
CA GLU A 102 13.48 28.65 -2.39
C GLU A 102 12.51 29.84 -2.30
N ALA A 103 11.39 29.68 -1.58
CA ALA A 103 10.43 30.76 -1.32
C ALA A 103 11.08 31.94 -0.59
N ARG A 104 11.86 31.68 0.47
CA ARG A 104 12.60 32.73 1.20
C ARG A 104 13.63 33.43 0.31
N ARG A 105 14.33 32.69 -0.55
CA ARG A 105 15.28 33.25 -1.51
C ARG A 105 14.56 34.20 -2.46
N LEU A 106 13.45 33.78 -3.07
CA LEU A 106 12.66 34.61 -3.98
C LEU A 106 12.14 35.88 -3.30
N ALA A 107 11.54 35.77 -2.12
CA ALA A 107 11.06 36.92 -1.36
C ALA A 107 12.19 37.91 -1.02
N SER A 108 13.36 37.41 -0.58
CA SER A 108 14.52 38.26 -0.29
C SER A 108 15.09 38.96 -1.52
N LEU A 109 14.94 38.33 -2.69
CA LEU A 109 15.42 38.83 -3.96
C LEU A 109 14.45 39.89 -4.51
N GLN A 110 13.14 39.65 -4.40
CA GLN A 110 12.11 40.65 -4.71
C GLN A 110 12.34 41.93 -3.90
N LYS A 111 12.43 41.82 -2.57
CA LYS A 111 12.72 42.98 -1.71
C LYS A 111 13.99 43.72 -2.10
N ARG A 112 15.02 42.99 -2.56
CA ARG A 112 16.27 43.61 -2.99
C ARG A 112 16.11 44.37 -4.31
N ARG A 113 15.34 43.83 -5.26
CA ARG A 113 15.04 44.51 -6.53
C ARG A 113 14.30 45.81 -6.25
N GLU A 114 13.25 45.74 -5.44
CA GLU A 114 12.46 46.91 -5.03
C GLU A 114 13.34 47.98 -4.36
N MET A 115 14.18 47.60 -3.40
CA MET A 115 15.10 48.55 -2.75
C MET A 115 16.12 49.15 -3.72
N ARG A 116 16.61 48.37 -4.68
CA ARG A 116 17.57 48.83 -5.69
C ARG A 116 16.92 49.76 -6.70
N GLU A 117 15.69 49.47 -7.13
CA GLU A 117 14.88 50.32 -8.00
C GLU A 117 14.54 51.65 -7.31
N ALA A 118 14.29 51.62 -6.00
CA ALA A 118 14.13 52.83 -5.17
C ALA A 118 15.46 53.57 -4.90
N GLY A 119 16.60 53.09 -5.41
CA GLY A 119 17.91 53.72 -5.22
C GLY A 119 18.55 53.51 -3.85
N LEU A 120 17.96 52.67 -2.98
CA LEU A 120 18.48 52.38 -1.63
C LEU A 120 19.60 51.33 -1.68
N LEU A 121 20.83 51.80 -1.49
CA LEU A 121 22.05 50.96 -1.46
C LEU A 121 22.20 50.20 -0.13
N VAL A 122 21.48 49.07 0.00
CA VAL A 122 21.62 48.18 1.16
C VAL A 122 22.81 47.23 0.95
N ARG A 123 23.94 47.49 1.61
CA ARG A 123 25.07 46.56 1.66
C ARG A 123 24.69 45.32 2.46
N ARG A 124 24.80 44.15 1.84
CA ARG A 124 24.58 42.88 2.53
C ARG A 124 25.88 42.39 3.14
N PHE A 125 25.90 42.21 4.46
CA PHE A 125 26.94 41.42 5.10
C PHE A 125 26.72 39.95 4.76
N LYS A 126 27.49 39.42 3.80
CA LYS A 126 27.61 37.96 3.61
C LYS A 126 28.39 37.41 4.80
N ARG A 127 27.70 36.97 5.85
CA ARG A 127 28.35 36.23 6.93
C ARG A 127 28.59 34.80 6.45
N LEU A 128 29.72 34.57 5.79
CA LEU A 128 30.20 33.22 5.52
C LEU A 128 30.36 32.48 6.85
N LYS A 129 29.96 31.21 6.89
CA LYS A 129 30.23 30.37 8.05
C LYS A 129 31.75 30.16 8.14
N ARG A 130 32.27 30.01 9.36
CA ARG A 130 33.69 29.66 9.58
C ARG A 130 33.99 28.39 8.77
N ASN A 131 34.98 28.46 7.88
CA ASN A 131 35.38 27.41 6.92
C ASN A 131 34.48 27.22 5.69
N ALA A 132 33.61 28.17 5.36
CA ALA A 132 32.89 28.16 4.08
C ALA A 132 33.74 28.80 2.97
N VAL A 133 33.86 28.11 1.84
CA VAL A 133 34.54 28.60 0.62
C VAL A 133 33.63 29.59 -0.11
N ASP A 134 34.16 30.75 -0.51
CA ASP A 134 33.43 31.67 -1.37
C ASP A 134 33.72 31.34 -2.84
N TYR A 135 32.91 30.44 -3.40
CA TYR A 135 32.97 30.03 -4.81
C TYR A 135 32.90 31.19 -5.82
N SER A 136 32.49 32.40 -5.41
CA SER A 136 32.45 33.58 -6.28
C SER A 136 33.70 34.46 -6.20
N ALA A 137 34.49 34.33 -5.14
CA ALA A 137 35.67 35.17 -4.90
C ALA A 137 37.00 34.44 -5.22
N GLU A 138 37.03 33.11 -5.09
CA GLU A 138 38.24 32.29 -5.27
C GLU A 138 37.93 31.01 -6.07
N ILE A 139 38.93 30.44 -6.74
CA ILE A 139 38.85 29.12 -7.39
C ILE A 139 39.14 28.06 -6.32
N PRO A 140 38.14 27.26 -5.91
CA PRO A 140 38.37 26.23 -4.90
C PRO A 140 39.30 25.15 -5.44
N PHE A 141 40.30 24.77 -4.64
CA PHE A 141 41.23 23.69 -4.96
C PHE A 141 41.96 23.87 -6.31
N GLU A 142 42.31 25.12 -6.65
CA GLU A 142 43.17 25.42 -7.80
C GLU A 142 44.47 24.61 -7.69
N LYS A 143 44.75 23.79 -8.71
CA LYS A 143 46.03 23.13 -8.87
C LYS A 143 46.82 23.93 -9.91
N PRO A 144 48.04 24.40 -9.57
CA PRO A 144 48.88 25.13 -10.50
C PRO A 144 49.36 24.24 -11.64
#